data_AF-A0AAW0L3D5-F1
#
_entry.id   AF-A0AAW0L3D5-F1
#
_cell.length_a   1.000
_cell.length_b   1.000
_cell.length_c   1.000
_cell.angle_alpha   90.00
_cell.angle_beta   90.00
_cell.angle_gamma   90.00
#
_symmetry.space_group_name_H-M   'P 1'
#
loop_
_entity.id
_entity.type
_entity.pdbx_description
1 polymer ?
#
loop_
_entity_poly.entity_id
_entity_poly.type
_entity_poly.pdbx_seq_one_letter_code
_entity_poly.pdbx_strand_id
1 'polypeptide(L)'
;MTSSNKLLYSLILVLSFLSSPSFADDPLNTPVSSGTICKSTPDPAFCKSVLPNNHTANVYDYGRFSVHKSLSQSYKFLKLVDKYLGHSSTLSRTAILALKDCHSLAELNINFLSSSFDTVSNTNGTLSSSKAEDIQTLLSAILTNQDTCLLVNRNKQALFVDD
;
A
#
# COMPACT_ATOMS: atom_id res chain seq x y z
N MET A 1 -35.59 8.97 35.40
CA MET A 1 -34.24 9.56 35.29
C MET A 1 -33.22 8.58 34.70
N THR A 2 -33.52 7.93 33.57
CA THR A 2 -32.62 6.93 32.94
C THR A 2 -32.43 7.15 31.43
N SER A 3 -33.32 7.90 30.78
CA SER A 3 -33.23 8.23 29.35
C SER A 3 -32.14 9.27 29.05
N SER A 4 -31.99 10.29 29.90
CA SER A 4 -31.00 11.36 29.74
C SER A 4 -29.55 10.85 29.78
N ASN A 5 -29.27 9.82 30.60
CA ASN A 5 -27.92 9.22 30.70
C ASN A 5 -27.55 8.40 29.45
N LYS A 6 -28.52 7.79 28.78
CA LYS A 6 -28.29 7.03 27.52
C LYS A 6 -27.99 7.97 26.35
N LEU A 7 -28.68 9.11 26.29
CA LEU A 7 -28.42 10.16 25.30
C LEU A 7 -27.02 10.78 25.50
N LEU A 8 -26.61 10.98 26.76
CA LEU A 8 -25.29 11.49 27.09
C LEU A 8 -24.17 10.52 26.67
N TYR A 9 -24.35 9.22 26.93
CA TYR A 9 -23.39 8.18 26.49
C TYR A 9 -23.27 8.09 24.97
N SER A 10 -24.39 8.16 24.26
CA SER A 10 -24.40 8.16 22.79
C SER A 10 -23.67 9.39 22.23
N LEU A 11 -23.88 10.56 22.84
CA LEU A 11 -23.22 11.80 22.44
C LEU A 11 -21.69 11.75 22.67
N ILE A 12 -21.24 11.18 23.79
CA ILE A 12 -19.80 11.01 24.10
C ILE A 12 -19.12 10.05 23.11
N LEU A 13 -19.79 8.95 22.75
CA LEU A 13 -19.31 8.01 21.73
C LEU A 13 -19.15 8.70 20.36
N VAL A 14 -20.15 9.48 19.94
CA VAL A 14 -20.10 10.24 18.68
C VAL A 14 -18.98 11.30 18.69
N LEU A 15 -18.80 12.04 19.79
CA LEU A 15 -17.70 13.02 19.91
C LEU A 15 -16.30 12.37 19.90
N SER A 16 -16.19 11.12 20.36
CA SER A 16 -14.93 10.37 20.32
C SER A 16 -14.55 9.90 18.91
N PHE A 17 -15.54 9.74 18.02
CA PHE A 17 -15.32 9.46 16.59
C PHE A 17 -15.04 10.72 15.76
N LEU A 18 -15.47 11.91 16.23
CA LEU A 18 -15.24 13.21 15.58
C LEU A 18 -13.91 13.85 15.98
N SER A 19 -13.24 13.34 17.02
CA SER A 19 -11.94 13.83 17.45
C SER A 19 -10.84 13.25 16.56
N SER A 20 -10.69 13.80 15.36
CA SER A 20 -9.46 13.65 14.61
C SER A 20 -8.33 14.30 15.41
N PRO A 21 -7.21 13.60 15.69
CA PRO A 21 -6.02 14.28 16.17
C PRO A 21 -5.65 15.33 15.11
N SER A 22 -5.70 16.60 15.49
CA SER A 22 -5.09 17.65 14.68
C SER A 22 -3.59 17.33 14.66
N PHE A 23 -3.10 16.88 13.50
CA PHE A 23 -1.68 16.91 13.22
C PHE A 23 -1.30 18.39 13.23
N ALA A 24 -0.73 18.87 14.33
CA ALA A 24 0.05 20.09 14.27
C ALA A 24 1.10 19.88 13.17
N ASP A 25 1.21 20.85 12.25
CA ASP A 25 2.24 20.88 11.22
C ASP A 25 3.62 20.94 11.90
N ASP A 26 4.15 19.79 12.33
CA ASP A 26 5.59 19.62 12.47
C ASP A 26 6.16 19.90 11.07
N PRO A 27 7.20 20.73 10.89
CA PRO A 27 7.55 21.15 9.54
C PRO A 27 8.00 19.92 8.77
N LEU A 28 7.14 19.39 7.89
CA LEU A 28 7.36 18.18 7.08
C LEU A 28 8.63 18.28 6.22
N ASN A 29 9.17 19.49 6.05
CA ASN A 29 10.43 19.76 5.36
C ASN A 29 11.68 19.50 6.21
N THR A 30 11.54 19.23 7.51
CA THR A 30 12.68 18.92 8.38
C THR A 30 13.18 17.50 8.13
N PRO A 31 14.51 17.28 8.23
CA PRO A 31 15.05 15.94 8.17
C PRO A 31 14.47 15.05 9.28
N VAL A 32 14.06 13.84 8.90
CA VAL A 32 13.48 12.86 9.82
C VAL A 32 14.18 11.52 9.63
N SER A 33 14.37 10.77 10.72
CA SER A 33 14.98 9.45 10.61
C SER A 33 14.00 8.45 9.98
N SER A 34 14.51 7.51 9.19
CA SER A 34 13.73 6.36 8.71
C SER A 34 13.08 5.60 9.87
N GLY A 35 13.78 5.51 11.01
CA GLY A 35 13.27 4.91 12.24
C GLY A 35 12.03 5.60 12.80
N THR A 36 11.90 6.92 12.66
CA THR A 36 10.71 7.69 13.06
C THR A 36 9.56 7.42 12.09
N ILE A 37 9.82 7.51 10.78
CA ILE A 37 8.80 7.33 9.73
C ILE A 37 8.20 5.92 9.77
N CYS A 38 9.03 4.90 10.00
CA CYS A 38 8.55 3.52 10.01
C CYS A 38 7.65 3.17 11.21
N LYS A 39 7.58 3.99 12.28
CA LYS A 39 6.76 3.69 13.47
C LYS A 39 5.26 3.64 13.17
N SER A 40 4.81 4.43 12.19
CA SER A 40 3.40 4.49 11.78
C SER A 40 3.05 3.46 10.70
N THR A 41 4.00 2.62 10.29
CA THR A 41 3.76 1.58 9.28
C THR A 41 3.32 0.27 9.93
N PRO A 42 2.49 -0.55 9.24
CA PRO A 42 2.07 -1.85 9.76
C PRO A 42 3.23 -2.83 10.03
N ASP A 43 4.32 -2.71 9.28
CA ASP A 43 5.56 -3.47 9.50
C ASP A 43 6.78 -2.52 9.59
N PRO A 44 7.09 -2.04 10.81
CA PRO A 44 8.21 -1.14 11.02
C PRO A 44 9.58 -1.76 10.70
N ALA A 45 9.73 -3.08 10.84
CA ALA A 45 11.00 -3.75 10.59
C ALA A 45 11.27 -3.83 9.09
N PHE A 46 10.27 -4.24 8.31
CA PHE A 46 10.34 -4.24 6.85
C PHE A 46 10.56 -2.83 6.32
N CYS A 47 9.81 -1.83 6.80
CA CYS A 47 9.99 -0.44 6.39
C CYS A 47 11.44 0.03 6.57
N LYS A 48 12.07 -0.24 7.72
CA LYS A 48 13.48 0.13 7.98
C LYS A 48 14.46 -0.59 7.06
N SER A 49 14.16 -1.83 6.68
CA SER A 49 15.01 -2.60 5.75
C SER A 49 14.94 -2.07 4.31
N VAL A 50 13.85 -1.39 3.97
CA VAL A 50 13.59 -0.87 2.62
C VAL A 50 14.05 0.58 2.46
N LEU A 51 13.79 1.43 3.45
CA LEU A 51 14.12 2.85 3.38
C LEU A 51 15.64 3.07 3.47
N PRO A 52 16.18 4.03 2.69
CA PRO A 52 17.59 4.38 2.79
C PRO A 52 17.88 5.01 4.16
N ASN A 53 19.04 4.72 4.72
CA ASN A 53 19.52 5.43 5.90
C ASN A 53 20.06 6.80 5.46
N ASN A 54 19.19 7.83 5.44
CA ASN A 54 19.53 9.18 5.03
C ASN A 54 19.17 10.20 6.11
N HIS A 55 20.19 10.85 6.67
CA HIS A 55 20.04 11.83 7.75
C HIS A 55 19.56 13.21 7.28
N THR A 56 19.51 13.47 5.98
CA THR A 56 19.02 14.74 5.41
C THR A 56 17.65 14.60 4.74
N ALA A 57 17.11 13.38 4.64
CA ALA A 57 15.83 13.13 3.99
C ALA A 57 14.65 13.56 4.87
N ASN A 58 13.65 14.18 4.25
CA ASN A 58 12.39 14.51 4.88
C ASN A 58 11.29 13.49 4.50
N VAL A 59 10.08 13.67 5.02
CA VAL A 59 8.97 12.73 4.76
C VAL A 59 8.61 12.63 3.28
N TYR A 60 8.73 13.72 2.51
CA TYR A 60 8.44 13.69 1.08
C TYR A 60 9.48 12.89 0.30
N ASP A 61 10.75 12.95 0.71
CA ASP A 61 11.81 12.12 0.14
C ASP A 61 11.53 10.64 0.35
N TYR A 62 11.16 10.24 1.57
CA TYR A 62 10.78 8.87 1.87
C TYR A 62 9.50 8.43 1.15
N GLY A 63 8.52 9.34 1.00
CA GLY A 63 7.29 9.09 0.25
C GLY A 63 7.59 8.81 -1.23
N ARG A 64 8.33 9.69 -1.90
CA ARG A 64 8.77 9.50 -3.29
C ARG A 64 9.58 8.22 -3.46
N PHE A 65 10.54 7.97 -2.57
CA PHE A 65 11.33 6.75 -2.59
C PHE A 65 10.45 5.50 -2.47
N SER A 66 9.49 5.49 -1.55
CA SER A 66 8.62 4.34 -1.31
C SER A 66 7.73 4.03 -2.51
N VAL A 67 7.13 5.05 -3.12
CA VAL A 67 6.31 4.88 -4.34
C VAL A 67 7.17 4.37 -5.49
N HIS A 68 8.35 4.95 -5.69
CA HIS A 68 9.29 4.51 -6.73
C HIS A 68 9.75 3.06 -6.53
N LYS A 69 10.10 2.71 -5.29
CA LYS A 69 10.53 1.36 -4.92
C LYS A 69 9.41 0.36 -5.18
N SER A 70 8.18 0.67 -4.78
CA SER A 70 7.00 -0.15 -5.07
C SER A 70 6.80 -0.33 -6.57
N LEU A 71 6.95 0.72 -7.38
CA LEU A 71 6.86 0.63 -8.85
C LEU A 71 7.92 -0.34 -9.42
N SER A 72 9.17 -0.18 -9.00
CA SER A 72 10.27 -1.09 -9.39
C SER A 72 9.99 -2.54 -9.02
N GLN A 73 9.44 -2.78 -7.83
CA GLN A 73 9.09 -4.12 -7.37
C GLN A 73 7.89 -4.71 -8.13
N SER A 74 6.90 -3.89 -8.51
CA SER A 74 5.77 -4.33 -9.34
C SER A 74 6.21 -4.79 -10.73
N TYR A 75 7.18 -4.10 -11.36
CA TYR A 75 7.78 -4.57 -12.62
C TYR A 75 8.52 -5.91 -12.46
N LYS A 76 9.25 -6.09 -11.35
CA LYS A 76 9.92 -7.38 -11.08
C LYS A 76 8.90 -8.51 -10.85
N PHE A 77 7.79 -8.20 -10.18
CA PHE A 77 6.71 -9.15 -9.97
C PHE A 77 6.06 -9.55 -11.29
N LEU A 78 5.69 -8.60 -12.14
CA LEU A 78 5.13 -8.89 -13.46
C LEU A 78 6.07 -9.79 -14.29
N LYS A 79 7.37 -9.44 -14.35
CA LYS A 79 8.38 -10.26 -15.05
C LYS A 79 8.48 -11.69 -14.51
N LEU A 80 8.28 -11.88 -13.20
CA LEU A 80 8.26 -13.20 -12.59
C LEU A 80 7.02 -13.98 -13.03
N VAL A 81 5.84 -13.34 -13.05
CA VAL A 81 4.59 -13.94 -13.55
C VAL A 81 4.74 -14.34 -15.02
N ASP A 82 5.29 -13.47 -15.86
CA ASP A 82 5.57 -13.76 -17.28
C ASP A 82 6.47 -14.97 -17.46
N LYS A 83 7.52 -15.07 -16.63
CA LYS A 83 8.43 -16.22 -16.64
C LYS A 83 7.69 -17.52 -16.37
N TYR A 84 6.78 -17.55 -15.40
CA TYR A 84 5.98 -18.75 -15.11
C TYR A 84 4.98 -19.07 -16.22
N LEU A 85 4.31 -18.06 -16.79
CA LEU A 85 3.42 -18.25 -17.93
C LEU A 85 4.16 -18.79 -19.17
N GLY A 86 5.39 -18.33 -19.41
CA GLY A 86 6.27 -18.83 -20.47
C GLY A 86 6.70 -20.29 -20.30
N HIS A 87 6.67 -20.82 -19.07
CA HIS A 87 6.96 -22.22 -18.74
C HIS A 87 5.68 -22.97 -18.31
N SER A 88 4.55 -22.64 -18.93
CA SER A 88 3.23 -23.17 -18.54
C SER A 88 3.05 -24.67 -18.80
N SER A 89 3.92 -25.33 -19.56
CA SER A 89 3.82 -26.77 -19.84
C SER A 89 3.90 -27.66 -18.59
N THR A 90 4.52 -27.19 -17.52
CA THR A 90 4.62 -27.89 -16.23
C THR A 90 3.54 -27.47 -15.24
N LEU A 91 2.63 -26.58 -15.62
CA LEU A 91 1.62 -26.00 -14.73
C LEU A 91 0.24 -26.59 -15.04
N SER A 92 -0.58 -26.76 -14.01
CA SER A 92 -1.98 -27.12 -14.20
C SER A 92 -2.73 -25.97 -14.89
N ARG A 93 -3.82 -26.30 -15.61
CA ARG A 93 -4.72 -25.29 -16.20
C ARG A 93 -5.15 -24.24 -15.17
N THR A 94 -5.44 -24.68 -13.96
CA THR A 94 -5.90 -23.83 -12.86
C THR A 94 -4.81 -22.87 -12.36
N ALA A 95 -3.54 -23.31 -12.35
CA ALA A 95 -2.38 -22.47 -12.05
C ALA A 95 -2.11 -21.45 -13.16
N ILE A 96 -2.26 -21.85 -14.43
CA ILE A 96 -2.14 -20.93 -15.58
C ILE A 96 -3.19 -19.81 -15.49
N LEU A 97 -4.45 -20.15 -15.19
CA LEU A 97 -5.49 -19.14 -15.01
C LEU A 97 -5.19 -18.19 -13.84
N ALA A 98 -4.74 -18.72 -12.70
CA ALA A 98 -4.31 -17.91 -11.56
C ALA A 98 -3.20 -16.91 -11.93
N LEU A 99 -2.19 -17.37 -12.69
CA LEU A 99 -1.10 -16.52 -13.13
C LEU A 99 -1.58 -15.43 -14.10
N LYS A 100 -2.56 -15.71 -14.96
CA LYS A 100 -3.19 -14.69 -15.83
C LYS A 100 -3.98 -13.65 -15.04
N ASP A 101 -4.69 -14.07 -13.99
CA ASP A 101 -5.37 -13.14 -13.09
C ASP A 101 -4.36 -12.25 -12.37
N CYS A 102 -3.30 -12.85 -11.81
CA CYS A 102 -2.20 -12.12 -11.17
C CYS A 102 -1.45 -11.18 -12.13
N HIS A 103 -1.29 -11.57 -13.40
CA HIS A 103 -0.70 -10.71 -14.43
C HIS A 103 -1.53 -9.44 -14.62
N SER A 104 -2.84 -9.57 -14.85
CA SER A 104 -3.75 -8.43 -15.01
C SER A 104 -3.72 -7.49 -13.79
N LEU A 105 -3.71 -8.06 -12.58
CA LEU A 105 -3.60 -7.29 -11.34
C LEU A 105 -2.24 -6.58 -11.21
N ALA A 106 -1.15 -7.21 -11.65
CA ALA A 106 0.18 -6.61 -11.65
C ALA A 106 0.28 -5.41 -12.61
N GLU A 107 -0.32 -5.51 -13.80
CA GLU A 107 -0.40 -4.40 -14.75
C GLU A 107 -1.19 -3.21 -14.19
N LEU A 108 -2.34 -3.47 -13.55
CA LEU A 108 -3.10 -2.44 -12.85
C LEU A 108 -2.24 -1.75 -11.76
N ASN A 109 -1.50 -2.53 -10.98
CA ASN A 109 -0.62 -1.99 -9.95
C ASN A 109 0.49 -1.10 -10.54
N ILE A 110 1.08 -1.50 -11.66
CA ILE A 110 2.09 -0.68 -12.36
C ILE A 110 1.48 0.65 -12.81
N ASN A 111 0.26 0.64 -13.38
CA ASN A 111 -0.42 1.86 -13.80
C ASN A 111 -0.72 2.79 -12.61
N PHE A 112 -1.25 2.24 -11.51
CA PHE A 112 -1.55 2.99 -10.29
C PHE A 112 -0.29 3.59 -9.65
N LEU A 113 0.79 2.82 -9.59
CA LEU A 113 2.08 3.28 -9.06
C LEU A 113 2.76 4.31 -9.97
N SER A 114 2.64 4.17 -11.28
CA SER A 114 3.18 5.14 -12.23
C SER A 114 2.49 6.49 -12.09
N SER A 115 1.14 6.50 -12.07
CA SER A 115 0.35 7.71 -11.84
C SER A 115 0.64 8.37 -10.47
N SER A 116 0.76 7.55 -9.42
CA SER A 116 1.13 8.03 -8.08
C SER A 116 2.53 8.62 -8.07
N PHE A 117 3.50 7.94 -8.72
CA PHE A 117 4.90 8.37 -8.80
C PHE A 117 5.05 9.70 -9.53
N ASP A 118 4.36 9.86 -10.66
CA ASP A 118 4.35 11.11 -11.42
C ASP A 118 3.79 12.26 -10.57
N THR A 119 2.74 12.00 -9.80
CA THR A 119 2.11 13.02 -8.95
C THR A 119 3.05 13.46 -7.81
N VAL A 120 3.67 12.53 -7.09
CA VAL A 120 4.56 12.85 -5.96
C VAL A 120 5.91 13.42 -6.41
N SER A 121 6.38 13.08 -7.61
CA SER A 121 7.66 13.54 -8.14
C SER A 121 7.60 14.95 -8.71
N ASN A 122 6.44 15.34 -9.25
CA ASN A 122 6.22 16.67 -9.82
C ASN A 122 5.73 17.72 -8.81
N THR A 123 5.63 17.35 -7.53
CA THR A 123 5.15 18.25 -6.46
C THR A 123 6.31 18.70 -5.57
N ASN A 124 6.48 20.02 -5.41
CA ASN A 124 7.56 20.63 -4.62
C ASN A 124 7.17 20.90 -3.14
N GLY A 125 6.17 20.19 -2.60
CA GLY A 125 5.66 20.42 -1.25
C GLY A 125 4.48 19.49 -0.89
N THR A 126 3.66 19.89 0.08
CA THR A 126 2.46 19.13 0.46
C THR A 126 1.47 19.05 -0.70
N LEU A 127 0.95 17.85 -0.96
CA LEU A 127 -0.13 17.64 -1.91
C LEU A 127 -1.42 18.29 -1.41
N SER A 128 -2.31 18.68 -2.33
CA SER A 128 -3.69 18.99 -1.94
C SER A 128 -4.36 17.75 -1.35
N SER A 129 -5.31 17.94 -0.42
CA SER A 129 -6.05 16.81 0.21
C SER A 129 -6.61 15.85 -0.83
N SER A 130 -7.22 16.38 -1.90
CA SER A 130 -7.76 15.58 -3.00
C SER A 130 -6.72 14.66 -3.65
N LYS A 131 -5.52 15.18 -3.99
CA LYS A 131 -4.46 14.38 -4.59
C LYS A 131 -3.89 13.36 -3.62
N ALA A 132 -3.81 13.72 -2.33
CA ALA A 132 -3.36 12.79 -1.30
C ALA A 132 -4.36 11.64 -1.11
N GLU A 133 -5.66 11.93 -1.09
CA GLU A 133 -6.75 10.95 -1.02
C GLU A 133 -6.81 10.04 -2.25
N ASP A 134 -6.61 10.61 -3.46
CA ASP A 134 -6.53 9.84 -4.71
C ASP A 134 -5.37 8.84 -4.65
N ILE A 135 -4.16 9.29 -4.28
CA ILE A 135 -3.00 8.41 -4.14
C ILE A 135 -3.24 7.36 -3.06
N GLN A 136 -3.80 7.73 -1.90
CA GLN A 136 -4.12 6.78 -0.84
C GLN A 136 -5.09 5.70 -1.33
N THR A 137 -6.09 6.08 -2.13
CA THR A 137 -7.04 5.15 -2.75
C THR A 137 -6.33 4.19 -3.71
N LEU A 138 -5.46 4.71 -4.57
CA LEU A 138 -4.66 3.89 -5.48
C LEU A 138 -3.74 2.93 -4.72
N LEU A 139 -3.05 3.38 -3.68
CA LEU A 139 -2.21 2.55 -2.82
C LEU A 139 -3.02 1.46 -2.09
N SER A 140 -4.22 1.78 -1.63
CA SER A 140 -5.15 0.80 -1.03
C SER A 140 -5.59 -0.25 -2.05
N ALA A 141 -5.87 0.16 -3.29
CA ALA A 141 -6.19 -0.75 -4.38
C ALA A 141 -5.02 -1.67 -4.73
N ILE A 142 -3.79 -1.16 -4.72
CA ILE A 142 -2.57 -1.96 -4.95
C ILE A 142 -2.43 -3.08 -3.92
N LEU A 143 -2.61 -2.77 -2.62
CA LEU A 143 -2.56 -3.77 -1.56
C LEU A 143 -3.66 -4.81 -1.75
N THR A 144 -4.88 -4.38 -2.08
CA THR A 144 -6.01 -5.29 -2.37
C THR A 144 -5.72 -6.21 -3.55
N ASN A 145 -5.11 -5.69 -4.62
CA ASN A 145 -4.73 -6.48 -5.79
C ASN A 145 -3.64 -7.51 -5.46
N GLN A 146 -2.67 -7.14 -4.61
CA GLN A 146 -1.64 -8.07 -4.12
C GLN A 146 -2.27 -9.19 -3.28
N ASP A 147 -3.14 -8.84 -2.33
CA ASP A 147 -3.86 -9.81 -1.50
C ASP A 147 -4.73 -10.73 -2.35
N THR A 148 -5.42 -10.20 -3.35
CA THR A 148 -6.22 -11.00 -4.30
C THR A 148 -5.35 -12.00 -5.04
N CYS A 149 -4.21 -11.58 -5.59
CA CYS A 149 -3.29 -12.50 -6.26
C CYS A 149 -2.74 -13.57 -5.28
N LEU A 150 -2.40 -13.20 -4.04
CA LEU A 150 -1.95 -14.15 -3.03
C LEU A 150 -3.04 -15.15 -2.64
N LEU A 151 -4.29 -14.69 -2.45
CA LEU A 151 -5.44 -15.54 -2.13
C LEU A 151 -5.77 -16.50 -3.27
N VAL A 152 -5.74 -16.03 -4.51
CA VAL A 152 -5.90 -16.89 -5.70
C VAL A 152 -4.86 -18.01 -5.70
N ASN A 153 -3.62 -17.72 -5.30
CA ASN A 153 -2.57 -18.75 -5.19
C ASN A 153 -2.73 -19.65 -3.94
N ARG A 154 -3.12 -19.11 -2.79
CA ARG A 154 -3.28 -19.87 -1.52
C ARG A 154 -4.49 -20.79 -1.50
N ASN A 155 -5.65 -20.33 -1.97
CA ASN A 155 -6.86 -21.15 -2.08
C ASN A 155 -6.65 -22.34 -3.02
N LYS A 156 -5.59 -22.32 -3.83
CA LYS A 156 -5.25 -23.39 -4.76
C LYS A 156 -4.19 -24.34 -4.23
N GLN A 157 -3.24 -23.90 -3.39
CA GLN A 157 -2.37 -24.84 -2.64
C GLN A 157 -3.19 -25.82 -1.78
N ALA A 158 -4.34 -25.39 -1.25
CA ALA A 158 -5.27 -26.27 -0.55
C ALA A 158 -5.96 -27.32 -1.46
N LEU A 159 -6.04 -27.08 -2.77
CA LEU A 159 -6.60 -28.01 -3.77
C LEU A 159 -5.56 -28.98 -4.36
N PHE A 160 -4.28 -28.85 -3.98
CA PHE A 160 -3.21 -29.80 -4.34
C PHE A 160 -2.82 -30.74 -3.18
N VAL A 161 -3.63 -30.77 -2.11
CA VAL A 161 -3.50 -31.77 -1.03
C VAL A 161 -4.47 -32.94 -1.22
N ASP A 162 -5.41 -32.83 -2.17
CA ASP A 162 -6.47 -33.83 -2.40
C ASP A 162 -6.42 -34.49 -3.81
N ASP A 163 -5.24 -34.65 -4.41
CA ASP A 163 -5.02 -35.57 -5.55
C ASP A 163 -3.68 -36.31 -5.43
#